data_AF-A0A937BLW3-F1
#
_entry.id   AF-A0A937BLW3-F1
#
_cell.length_a   1.000
_cell.length_b   1.000
_cell.length_c   1.000
_cell.angle_alpha   90.00
_cell.angle_beta   90.00
_cell.angle_gamma   90.00
#
_symmetry.space_group_name_H-M   'P 1'
#
loop_
_entity.id
_entity.type
_entity.pdbx_description
1 polymer ?
#
loop_
_entity_poly.entity_id
_entity_poly.type
_entity_poly.pdbx_seq_one_letter_code
_entity_poly.pdbx_strand_id
1 'polypeptide(L)'
;MSKKTMCISADWEWIPGAVDGMGKMAGLGFRLVVVSNQSGVARGYYGAADVRALHAQVAEDLHGLGVEIAGFYFCPMGPAMGAVPKTAARFDLKGGKDLKIDLSRSFMVGDKLIDVQAAQSAGVQPILVGTGYGVKEKAGLPKGIPFVEDLLGAARWMEGL
;
A
#
# COMPACT_ATOMS: atom_id res chain seq x y z
N MET A 1 -17.27 -21.26 -13.80
CA MET A 1 -16.96 -20.66 -12.49
C MET A 1 -17.50 -19.24 -12.51
N SER A 2 -18.39 -18.87 -11.59
CA SER A 2 -18.97 -17.52 -11.57
C SER A 2 -17.90 -16.52 -11.09
N LYS A 3 -17.67 -15.43 -11.84
CA LYS A 3 -16.77 -14.35 -11.41
C LYS A 3 -17.33 -13.76 -10.12
N LYS A 4 -16.55 -13.76 -9.05
CA LYS A 4 -16.94 -13.09 -7.80
C LYS A 4 -16.61 -11.60 -7.95
N THR A 5 -17.59 -10.74 -7.70
CA THR A 5 -17.38 -9.30 -7.56
C THR A 5 -16.52 -9.04 -6.32
N MET A 6 -15.59 -8.08 -6.40
CA MET A 6 -14.78 -7.66 -5.26
C MET A 6 -15.40 -6.41 -4.63
N CYS A 7 -15.77 -6.49 -3.36
CA CYS A 7 -16.37 -5.39 -2.60
C CYS A 7 -15.93 -5.44 -1.14
N ILE A 8 -16.13 -4.33 -0.43
CA ILE A 8 -16.15 -4.38 1.04
C ILE A 8 -17.35 -5.26 1.42
N SER A 9 -17.13 -6.22 2.32
CA SER A 9 -18.16 -7.16 2.77
C SER A 9 -18.20 -7.16 4.28
N ALA A 10 -19.15 -7.88 4.89
CA ALA A 10 -19.23 -7.99 6.35
C ALA A 10 -17.94 -8.53 7.00
N ASP A 11 -17.13 -9.29 6.25
CA ASP A 11 -15.84 -9.83 6.71
C ASP A 11 -14.65 -8.87 6.47
N TRP A 12 -14.91 -7.63 6.03
CA TRP A 12 -13.87 -6.61 5.86
C TRP A 12 -13.72 -5.78 7.14
N GLU A 13 -12.52 -5.75 7.69
CA GLU A 13 -12.20 -4.98 8.88
C GLU A 13 -10.90 -4.19 8.67
N TRP A 14 -10.87 -2.97 9.20
CA TRP A 14 -9.64 -2.21 9.30
C TRP A 14 -8.72 -2.86 10.34
N ILE A 15 -7.45 -2.99 9.99
CA ILE A 15 -6.43 -3.37 10.96
C ILE A 15 -6.43 -2.30 12.08
N PRO A 16 -6.40 -2.70 13.36
CA PRO A 16 -6.33 -1.76 14.47
C PRO A 16 -5.21 -0.71 14.26
N GLY A 17 -5.54 0.56 14.48
CA GLY A 17 -4.61 1.68 14.30
C GLY A 17 -4.30 2.05 12.85
N ALA A 18 -4.84 1.37 11.83
CA ALA A 18 -4.57 1.71 10.43
C ALA A 18 -5.12 3.09 10.06
N VAL A 19 -6.38 3.36 10.41
CA VAL A 19 -7.04 4.64 10.12
C VAL A 19 -6.37 5.77 10.90
N ASP A 20 -6.07 5.56 12.18
CA ASP A 20 -5.35 6.54 13.01
C ASP A 20 -3.95 6.84 12.46
N GLY A 21 -3.22 5.80 12.01
CA GLY A 21 -1.91 5.94 11.39
C GLY A 21 -1.96 6.77 10.12
N MET A 22 -2.94 6.50 9.24
CA MET A 22 -3.17 7.30 8.04
C MET A 22 -3.53 8.75 8.38
N GLY A 23 -4.46 8.98 9.31
CA GLY A 23 -4.83 10.32 9.76
C GLY A 23 -3.63 11.09 10.31
N LYS A 24 -2.76 10.42 11.09
CA LYS A 24 -1.52 11.03 11.60
C LYS A 24 -0.53 11.34 10.49
N MET A 25 -0.31 10.46 9.52
CA MET A 25 0.56 10.73 8.37
C MET A 25 0.05 11.92 7.55
N ALA A 26 -1.28 12.02 7.34
CA ALA A 26 -1.89 13.18 6.70
C ALA A 26 -1.64 14.46 7.53
N GLY A 27 -1.78 14.39 8.86
CA GLY A 27 -1.48 15.51 9.77
C GLY A 27 -0.01 15.97 9.78
N LEU A 28 0.92 15.07 9.42
CA LEU A 28 2.33 15.41 9.19
C LEU A 28 2.59 16.07 7.82
N GLY A 29 1.55 16.25 7.00
CA GLY A 29 1.64 16.88 5.68
C GLY A 29 1.92 15.91 4.52
N PHE A 30 1.87 14.60 4.74
CA PHE A 30 2.01 13.63 3.66
C PHE A 30 0.72 13.48 2.86
N ARG A 31 0.85 13.29 1.54
CA ARG A 31 -0.24 12.78 0.71
C ARG A 31 -0.25 11.27 0.80
N LEU A 32 -1.42 10.69 1.06
CA LEU A 32 -1.58 9.25 1.17
C LEU A 32 -1.87 8.64 -0.20
N VAL A 33 -1.16 7.58 -0.55
CA VAL A 33 -1.34 6.84 -1.80
C VAL A 33 -1.37 5.35 -1.50
N VAL A 34 -2.40 4.66 -1.99
CA VAL A 34 -2.53 3.20 -1.82
C VAL A 34 -2.02 2.51 -3.08
N VAL A 35 -1.06 1.60 -2.92
CA VAL A 35 -0.55 0.77 -4.01
C VAL A 35 -0.66 -0.70 -3.65
N SER A 36 -1.29 -1.49 -4.53
CA SER A 36 -1.64 -2.87 -4.26
C SER A 36 -1.30 -3.84 -5.40
N ASN A 37 -0.91 -5.07 -5.04
CA ASN A 37 -0.78 -6.17 -5.99
C ASN A 37 -2.08 -6.98 -6.06
N GLN A 38 -2.74 -6.96 -7.22
CA GLN A 38 -4.03 -7.60 -7.46
C GLN A 38 -3.89 -8.76 -8.45
N SER A 39 -3.05 -9.74 -8.10
CA SER A 39 -2.73 -10.90 -8.94
C SER A 39 -3.95 -11.78 -9.28
N GLY A 40 -5.06 -11.65 -8.55
CA GLY A 40 -6.32 -12.32 -8.86
C GLY A 40 -6.89 -11.91 -10.22
N VAL A 41 -6.53 -10.72 -10.72
CA VAL A 41 -6.89 -10.26 -12.07
C VAL A 41 -6.29 -11.16 -13.14
N ALA A 42 -4.96 -11.37 -13.12
CA ALA A 42 -4.29 -12.26 -14.07
C ALA A 42 -4.73 -13.73 -13.92
N ARG A 43 -5.18 -14.12 -12.73
CA ARG A 43 -5.70 -15.47 -12.45
C ARG A 43 -7.19 -15.63 -12.84
N GLY A 44 -7.85 -14.56 -13.30
CA GLY A 44 -9.26 -14.59 -13.71
C GLY A 44 -10.25 -14.71 -12.55
N TYR A 45 -9.83 -14.50 -11.30
CA TYR A 45 -10.70 -14.58 -10.12
C TYR A 45 -11.71 -13.42 -10.07
N TYR A 46 -11.26 -12.23 -10.49
CA TYR A 46 -12.03 -11.00 -10.62
C TYR A 46 -11.39 -10.12 -11.71
N GLY A 47 -12.09 -9.08 -12.17
CA GLY A 47 -11.62 -8.16 -13.19
C GLY A 47 -11.00 -6.87 -12.62
N ALA A 48 -10.32 -6.12 -13.50
CA ALA A 48 -9.79 -4.80 -13.17
C ALA A 48 -10.88 -3.77 -12.79
N ALA A 49 -12.11 -3.96 -13.29
CA ALA A 49 -13.25 -3.13 -12.91
C ALA A 49 -13.68 -3.39 -11.46
N ASP A 50 -13.64 -4.65 -11.02
CA ASP A 50 -13.93 -5.03 -9.63
C ASP A 50 -12.91 -4.41 -8.66
N VAL A 51 -11.63 -4.38 -9.04
CA VAL A 51 -10.58 -3.68 -8.26
C VAL A 51 -10.89 -2.19 -8.12
N ARG A 52 -11.28 -1.52 -9.21
CA ARG A 52 -11.63 -0.09 -9.15
C ARG A 52 -12.88 0.16 -8.30
N ALA A 53 -13.87 -0.73 -8.38
CA ALA A 53 -15.08 -0.63 -7.55
C ALA A 53 -14.75 -0.80 -6.05
N LEU A 54 -13.85 -1.73 -5.71
CA LEU A 54 -13.36 -1.87 -4.33
C LEU A 54 -12.62 -0.59 -3.89
N HIS A 55 -11.71 -0.07 -4.71
CA HIS A 55 -10.97 1.15 -4.37
C HIS A 55 -11.90 2.34 -4.12
N ALA A 56 -12.97 2.48 -4.90
CA ALA A 56 -13.97 3.54 -4.68
C ALA A 56 -14.69 3.38 -3.33
N GLN A 57 -15.09 2.16 -2.97
CA GLN A 57 -15.71 1.87 -1.66
C GLN A 57 -14.74 2.16 -0.51
N VAL A 58 -13.48 1.74 -0.65
CA VAL A 58 -12.44 2.01 0.35
C VAL A 58 -12.18 3.51 0.51
N ALA A 59 -12.18 4.25 -0.61
CA ALA A 59 -12.01 5.71 -0.58
C ALA A 59 -13.17 6.40 0.14
N GLU A 60 -14.41 5.98 -0.13
CA GLU A 60 -15.62 6.53 0.51
C GLU A 60 -15.64 6.24 2.01
N ASP A 61 -15.32 5.00 2.41
CA ASP A 61 -15.25 4.61 3.81
C ASP A 61 -14.17 5.40 4.58
N LEU A 62 -12.95 5.49 4.02
CA LEU A 62 -11.88 6.30 4.61
C LEU A 62 -12.23 7.78 4.68
N HIS A 63 -12.90 8.32 3.67
CA HIS A 63 -13.37 9.70 3.69
C HIS A 63 -14.37 9.94 4.83
N GLY A 64 -15.30 9.01 5.04
CA GLY A 64 -16.22 9.02 6.19
C GLY A 64 -15.52 8.97 7.55
N LEU A 65 -14.30 8.42 7.58
CA LEU A 65 -13.42 8.35 8.76
C LEU A 65 -12.42 9.52 8.84
N GLY A 66 -12.52 10.52 7.95
CA GLY A 66 -11.67 11.71 7.95
C GLY A 66 -10.28 11.51 7.33
N VAL A 67 -10.07 10.42 6.57
CA VAL A 67 -8.82 10.12 5.87
C VAL A 67 -9.00 10.28 4.36
N GLU A 68 -8.20 11.15 3.75
CA GLU A 68 -8.21 11.35 2.30
C GLU A 68 -7.05 10.60 1.62
N ILE A 69 -7.38 9.79 0.62
CA ILE A 69 -6.39 9.10 -0.22
C ILE A 69 -6.26 9.84 -1.55
N ALA A 70 -5.06 10.35 -1.84
CA ALA A 70 -4.76 11.10 -3.04
C ALA A 70 -4.74 10.24 -4.31
N GLY A 71 -4.58 8.92 -4.18
CA GLY A 71 -4.66 8.01 -5.32
C GLY A 71 -4.58 6.54 -4.95
N PHE A 72 -5.24 5.72 -5.76
CA PHE A 72 -5.16 4.27 -5.70
C PHE A 72 -4.55 3.70 -6.97
N TYR A 73 -3.53 2.87 -6.83
CA TYR A 73 -2.85 2.20 -7.94
C TYR A 73 -2.76 0.70 -7.70
N PHE A 74 -2.85 -0.09 -8.77
CA PHE A 74 -2.67 -1.53 -8.66
C PHE A 74 -1.93 -2.16 -9.83
N CYS A 75 -1.25 -3.27 -9.54
CA CYS A 75 -0.65 -4.16 -10.53
C CYS A 75 -1.51 -5.42 -10.68
N PRO A 76 -2.03 -5.74 -11.88
CA PRO A 76 -2.85 -6.93 -12.10
C PRO A 76 -2.03 -8.21 -12.31
N MET A 77 -0.70 -8.12 -12.45
CA MET A 77 0.16 -9.24 -12.84
C MET A 77 0.43 -10.20 -11.68
N GLY A 78 0.58 -11.49 -12.00
CA GLY A 78 0.93 -12.53 -11.04
C GLY A 78 2.45 -12.73 -10.87
N PRO A 79 2.89 -13.37 -9.77
CA PRO A 79 4.32 -13.63 -9.49
C PRO A 79 5.05 -14.42 -10.59
N ALA A 80 4.35 -15.34 -11.27
CA ALA A 80 4.91 -16.25 -12.26
C ALA A 80 5.36 -15.57 -13.57
N MET A 81 4.94 -14.33 -13.83
CA MET A 81 5.27 -13.61 -15.07
C MET A 81 6.54 -12.77 -14.94
N GLY A 82 7.48 -13.19 -14.08
CA GLY A 82 8.69 -12.42 -13.78
C GLY A 82 8.34 -11.10 -13.11
N ALA A 83 7.58 -11.16 -12.01
CA ALA A 83 7.11 -9.99 -11.27
C ALA A 83 8.26 -9.08 -10.88
N VAL A 84 8.55 -8.09 -11.74
CA VAL A 84 9.30 -6.90 -11.38
C VAL A 84 8.59 -6.31 -10.15
N PRO A 85 9.34 -6.03 -9.06
CA PRO A 85 8.78 -5.81 -7.72
C PRO A 85 7.76 -4.67 -7.77
N LYS A 86 6.61 -4.91 -7.10
CA LYS A 86 5.40 -4.11 -6.74
C LYS A 86 5.15 -2.70 -7.32
N THR A 87 6.12 -2.01 -7.88
CA THR A 87 6.10 -0.59 -8.20
C THR A 87 7.07 -0.18 -9.31
N ALA A 88 8.14 -0.92 -9.63
CA ALA A 88 9.16 -0.37 -10.52
C ALA A 88 8.66 -0.08 -11.95
N ALA A 89 7.59 -0.74 -12.43
CA ALA A 89 7.02 -0.48 -13.76
C ALA A 89 5.75 0.41 -13.77
N ARG A 90 5.18 0.77 -12.60
CA ARG A 90 3.97 1.63 -12.54
C ARG A 90 4.07 2.85 -11.62
N PHE A 91 4.99 2.84 -10.68
CA PHE A 91 5.35 4.01 -9.88
C PHE A 91 6.33 4.92 -10.63
N ASP A 92 7.01 4.43 -11.67
CA ASP A 92 8.00 5.22 -12.40
C ASP A 92 7.40 6.42 -13.16
N LEU A 93 6.17 6.39 -13.70
CA LEU A 93 5.80 7.47 -14.67
C LEU A 93 4.36 8.01 -14.66
N LYS A 94 3.50 7.66 -13.70
CA LYS A 94 2.19 8.34 -13.56
C LYS A 94 1.96 8.96 -12.19
N GLY A 95 1.98 8.20 -11.09
CA GLY A 95 1.66 8.75 -9.76
C GLY A 95 2.50 9.96 -9.31
N GLY A 96 3.84 9.91 -9.42
CA GLY A 96 4.71 11.02 -9.03
C GLY A 96 4.55 12.28 -9.90
N LYS A 97 4.26 12.11 -11.20
CA LYS A 97 4.02 13.21 -12.15
C LYS A 97 2.60 13.77 -12.06
N ASP A 98 1.60 12.90 -11.91
CA ASP A 98 0.19 13.24 -11.78
C ASP A 98 -0.06 13.96 -10.45
N LEU A 99 0.60 13.54 -9.37
CA LEU A 99 0.43 14.08 -8.02
C LEU A 99 1.51 15.11 -7.62
N LYS A 100 2.52 15.33 -8.46
CA LYS A 100 3.67 16.22 -8.20
C LYS A 100 4.30 15.95 -6.81
N ILE A 101 4.67 14.69 -6.57
CA ILE A 101 5.24 14.22 -5.29
C ILE A 101 6.76 14.04 -5.42
N ASP A 102 7.50 14.46 -4.39
CA ASP A 102 8.93 14.19 -4.26
C ASP A 102 9.17 12.80 -3.66
N LEU A 103 9.62 11.87 -4.50
CA LEU A 103 9.86 10.47 -4.10
C LEU A 103 11.01 10.34 -3.08
N SER A 104 12.01 11.23 -3.11
CA SER A 104 13.16 11.18 -2.20
C SER A 104 12.78 11.46 -0.74
N ARG A 105 11.66 12.15 -0.54
CA ARG A 105 11.04 12.47 0.76
C ARG A 105 9.79 11.66 1.04
N SER A 106 9.53 10.62 0.24
CA SER A 106 8.38 9.74 0.39
C SER A 106 8.74 8.48 1.15
N PHE A 107 7.71 7.85 1.71
CA PHE A 107 7.81 6.57 2.41
C PHE A 107 6.88 5.54 1.77
N MET A 108 7.28 4.27 1.83
CA MET A 108 6.45 3.13 1.46
C MET A 108 6.33 2.21 2.66
N VAL A 109 5.11 2.12 3.18
CA VAL A 109 4.79 1.29 4.34
C VAL A 109 4.05 0.04 3.85
N GLY A 110 4.60 -1.13 4.15
CA GLY A 110 4.02 -2.41 3.73
C GLY A 110 4.38 -3.54 4.69
N ASP A 111 3.78 -4.70 4.48
CA ASP A 111 3.90 -5.86 5.38
C ASP A 111 4.68 -7.03 4.77
N LYS A 112 5.22 -6.88 3.56
CA LYS A 112 6.06 -7.90 2.90
C LYS A 112 7.39 -7.33 2.42
N LEU A 113 8.41 -8.17 2.30
CA LEU A 113 9.70 -7.76 1.74
C LEU A 113 9.61 -7.27 0.29
N ILE A 114 8.60 -7.71 -0.46
CA ILE A 114 8.35 -7.20 -1.81
C ILE A 114 7.94 -5.71 -1.82
N ASP A 115 7.36 -5.19 -0.74
CA ASP A 115 7.09 -3.75 -0.57
C ASP A 115 8.40 -2.99 -0.32
N VAL A 116 9.29 -3.56 0.50
CA VAL A 116 10.63 -3.00 0.76
C VAL A 116 11.45 -2.90 -0.54
N GLN A 117 11.48 -3.97 -1.33
CA GLN A 117 12.16 -3.99 -2.63
C GLN A 117 11.57 -2.98 -3.62
N ALA A 118 10.24 -2.85 -3.60
CA ALA A 118 9.50 -1.89 -4.40
C ALA A 118 9.85 -0.45 -4.05
N ALA A 119 9.93 -0.12 -2.76
CA ALA A 119 10.31 1.20 -2.28
C ALA A 119 11.73 1.56 -2.73
N GLN A 120 12.69 0.66 -2.49
CA GLN A 120 14.09 0.84 -2.84
C GLN A 120 14.26 1.06 -4.35
N SER A 121 13.57 0.26 -5.16
CA SER A 121 13.60 0.39 -6.63
C SER A 121 13.02 1.72 -7.12
N ALA A 122 12.08 2.30 -6.36
CA ALA A 122 11.45 3.58 -6.67
C ALA A 122 12.16 4.80 -6.03
N GLY A 123 13.26 4.58 -5.30
CA GLY A 123 13.96 5.65 -4.57
C GLY A 123 13.16 6.21 -3.38
N VAL A 124 12.23 5.43 -2.83
CA VAL A 124 11.35 5.77 -1.70
C VAL A 124 11.85 5.06 -0.44
N GLN A 125 11.70 5.67 0.74
CA GLN A 125 12.13 5.07 1.99
C GLN A 125 11.19 3.93 2.44
N PRO A 126 11.64 2.68 2.57
CA PRO A 126 10.79 1.58 3.03
C PRO A 126 10.60 1.59 4.55
N ILE A 127 9.41 1.16 4.99
CA ILE A 127 9.10 0.79 6.38
C ILE A 127 8.35 -0.54 6.34
N LEU A 128 8.81 -1.53 7.10
CA LEU A 128 8.08 -2.80 7.27
C LEU A 128 7.23 -2.73 8.54
N VAL A 129 5.93 -2.96 8.43
CA VAL A 129 5.02 -3.09 9.59
C VAL A 129 4.89 -4.56 10.01
N GLY A 130 4.60 -4.82 11.28
CA GLY A 130 4.42 -6.16 11.84
C GLY A 130 3.06 -6.79 11.58
N THR A 131 2.03 -5.98 11.30
CA THR A 131 0.70 -6.44 10.90
C THR A 131 0.73 -7.31 9.65
N GLY A 132 -0.30 -8.13 9.42
CA GLY A 132 -0.39 -8.96 8.22
C GLY A 132 0.74 -10.00 8.13
N TYR A 133 1.56 -9.91 7.08
CA TYR A 133 2.70 -10.81 6.86
C TYR A 133 4.00 -10.35 7.58
N GLY A 134 4.01 -9.15 8.15
CA GLY A 134 5.19 -8.45 8.64
C GLY A 134 6.07 -9.23 9.60
N VAL A 135 5.48 -9.80 10.64
CA VAL A 135 6.23 -10.60 11.64
C VAL A 135 6.99 -11.77 10.98
N LYS A 136 6.39 -12.42 9.98
CA LYS A 136 7.01 -13.55 9.25
C LYS A 136 8.12 -13.08 8.33
N GLU A 137 7.94 -11.90 7.73
CA GLU A 137 8.85 -11.31 6.74
C GLU A 137 10.07 -10.64 7.39
N LYS A 138 9.96 -10.24 8.67
CA LYS A 138 11.02 -9.57 9.44
C LYS A 138 12.39 -10.24 9.36
N ALA A 139 12.43 -11.58 9.34
CA ALA A 139 13.69 -12.33 9.30
C ALA A 139 14.53 -12.04 8.04
N GLY A 140 13.90 -11.67 6.92
CA GLY A 140 14.57 -11.31 5.68
C GLY A 140 14.73 -9.79 5.47
N LEU A 141 14.41 -8.97 6.47
CA LEU A 141 14.49 -7.51 6.35
C LEU A 141 15.96 -7.06 6.28
N PRO A 142 16.37 -6.29 5.25
CA PRO A 142 17.71 -5.73 5.19
C PRO A 142 18.02 -4.83 6.38
N LYS A 143 19.30 -4.79 6.79
CA LYS A 143 19.76 -3.94 7.89
C LYS A 143 19.45 -2.46 7.59
N GLY A 144 19.06 -1.73 8.62
CA GLY A 144 18.79 -0.29 8.55
C GLY A 144 17.39 0.07 8.06
N ILE A 145 16.56 -0.90 7.64
CA ILE A 145 15.15 -0.64 7.34
C ILE A 145 14.33 -0.69 8.63
N PRO A 146 13.51 0.33 8.93
CA PRO A 146 12.64 0.33 10.10
C PRO A 146 11.66 -0.84 10.07
N PHE A 147 11.53 -1.51 11.23
CA PHE A 147 10.45 -2.45 11.51
C PHE A 147 9.64 -1.93 12.69
N VAL A 148 8.35 -1.67 12.45
CA VAL A 148 7.43 -1.13 13.45
C VAL A 148 6.21 -2.04 13.59
N GLU A 149 5.44 -1.89 14.66
CA GLU A 149 4.33 -2.79 14.98
C GLU A 149 3.21 -2.74 13.93
N ASP A 150 2.74 -1.55 13.60
CA ASP A 150 1.60 -1.30 12.72
C ASP A 150 1.74 0.05 11.98
N LEU A 151 0.69 0.45 11.26
CA LEU A 151 0.68 1.69 10.49
C LEU A 151 0.72 2.95 11.38
N LEU A 152 0.17 2.90 12.60
CA LEU A 152 0.27 3.99 13.56
C LEU A 152 1.70 4.12 14.11
N GLY A 153 2.37 2.99 14.36
CA GLY A 153 3.78 2.91 14.71
C GLY A 153 4.66 3.51 13.61
N ALA A 154 4.34 3.25 12.34
CA ALA A 154 5.02 3.88 11.21
C ALA A 154 4.84 5.41 11.23
N ALA A 155 3.62 5.90 11.46
CA ALA A 155 3.36 7.34 11.54
C ALA A 155 4.14 8.02 12.69
N ARG A 156 4.23 7.37 13.86
CA ARG A 156 5.01 7.85 15.00
C ARG A 156 6.51 7.85 14.72
N TRP A 157 7.00 6.83 14.02
CA TRP A 157 8.40 6.78 13.60
C TRP A 157 8.73 7.91 12.63
N MET A 158 7.85 8.19 11.67
CA MET A 158 7.99 9.29 10.71
C MET A 158 7.96 10.67 11.39
N GLU A 159 7.17 10.86 12.44
CA GLU A 159 7.13 12.10 13.23
C GLU A 159 8.44 12.38 13.97
N GLY A 160 9.22 11.34 14.28
CA GLY A 160 10.48 11.47 15.01
C GLY A 160 11.72 11.69 14.14
N LEU A 161 11.55 11.83 12.80
CA LEU A 161 12.63 12.12 11.84
C LEU A 161 12.98 13.61 11.81
#